data_AF-A0A482ZHG9-F1
#
_entry.id   AF-A0A482ZHG9-F1
#
_cell.length_a   1.000
_cell.length_b   1.000
_cell.length_c   1.000
_cell.angle_alpha   90.00
_cell.angle_beta   90.00
_cell.angle_gamma   90.00
#
_symmetry.space_group_name_H-M   'P 1'
#
loop_
_entity.id
_entity.type
_entity.pdbx_description
1 polymer ?
#
loop_
_entity_poly.entity_id
_entity_poly.type
_entity_poly.pdbx_seq_one_letter_code
_entity_poly.pdbx_strand_id
1 'polypeptide(L)' 'MKNIIVIILVLAVGAAIWFGFMGSKEETAVEGVTSSKTAAECEIPAYAKVIGHEDKWLLHNNCPPRTK' A
#
# COMPACT_ATOMS: atom_id res chain seq x y z
N MET A 1 16.06 -38.56 15.31
CA MET A 1 16.88 -37.60 14.53
C MET A 1 16.36 -37.42 13.10
N LYS A 2 16.14 -38.51 12.34
CA LYS A 2 15.61 -38.47 10.96
C LYS A 2 14.31 -37.64 10.82
N ASN A 3 13.36 -37.79 11.75
CA ASN A 3 12.08 -37.09 11.70
C ASN A 3 12.19 -35.60 12.06
N ILE A 4 13.17 -35.22 12.88
CA ILE A 4 13.42 -33.82 13.25
C ILE A 4 13.95 -33.05 12.04
N ILE A 5 14.83 -33.67 11.24
CA ILE A 5 15.36 -33.09 10.01
C ILE A 5 14.24 -32.82 8.99
N VAL A 6 13.28 -33.74 8.88
CA VAL A 6 12.11 -33.57 7.98
C VAL A 6 11.23 -32.41 8.44
N ILE A 7 11.00 -32.26 9.74
CA ILE A 7 10.18 -31.16 10.29
C ILE A 7 10.85 -29.79 10.02
N ILE A 8 12.16 -29.69 10.21
CA ILE A 8 12.91 -28.44 9.94
C ILE A 8 12.84 -28.06 8.45
N LEU A 9 12.93 -29.04 7.55
CA LEU A 9 12.80 -28.82 6.10
C LEU A 9 11.42 -28.27 5.71
N VAL A 10 10.34 -28.81 6.29
CA VAL A 10 8.97 -28.34 6.02
C VAL A 10 8.77 -26.91 6.53
N LEU A 11 9.29 -26.59 7.72
CA LEU A 11 9.18 -25.24 8.30
C LEU A 11 9.96 -24.19 7.50
N ALA A 12 11.15 -24.53 7.00
CA ALA A 12 11.96 -23.62 6.18
C ALA A 12 11.29 -23.25 4.85
N VAL A 13 10.66 -24.23 4.18
CA VAL A 13 9.90 -23.98 2.93
C VAL A 13 8.66 -23.12 3.22
N GLY A 14 7.95 -23.40 4.33
CA GLY A 14 6.81 -22.59 4.75
C GLY A 14 7.16 -21.12 5.02
N ALA A 15 8.31 -20.86 5.65
CA ALA A 15 8.80 -19.51 5.93
C ALA A 15 9.15 -18.73 4.65
N ALA A 16 9.77 -19.37 3.66
CA ALA A 16 10.11 -18.73 2.38
C ALA A 16 8.86 -18.28 1.60
N ILE A 17 7.77 -19.05 1.65
CA ILE A 17 6.49 -18.70 1.02
C ILE A 17 5.84 -17.51 1.74
N TRP A 18 5.88 -17.50 3.08
CA TRP A 18 5.36 -16.39 3.89
C TRP A 18 6.14 -15.09 3.67
N PHE A 19 7.48 -15.17 3.62
CA PHE A 19 8.33 -13.99 3.40
C PHE A 19 8.27 -13.50 1.94
N GLY A 20 8.17 -14.41 0.97
CA GLY A 20 7.98 -14.05 -0.45
C GLY A 20 6.65 -13.35 -0.71
N PHE A 21 5.58 -13.72 -0.01
CA PHE A 21 4.28 -13.04 -0.10
C PHE A 21 4.26 -11.68 0.64
N MET A 22 5.01 -11.53 1.74
CA MET A 22 5.04 -10.29 2.53
C MET A 22 6.02 -9.24 1.99
N GLY A 23 6.99 -9.66 1.17
CA GLY A 23 8.18 -8.87 0.78
C GLY A 23 8.07 -8.02 -0.49
N SER A 24 6.90 -7.90 -1.13
CA SER A 24 6.70 -6.96 -2.25
C SER A 24 5.83 -5.79 -1.81
N LYS A 25 6.43 -4.88 -1.04
CA LYS A 25 6.10 -3.46 -1.19
C LYS A 25 7.05 -2.92 -2.24
N GLU A 26 6.75 -3.23 -3.49
CA GLU A 26 7.27 -2.48 -4.60
C GLU A 26 6.58 -1.12 -4.52
N GLU A 27 7.28 -0.14 -3.94
CA GLU A 27 6.97 1.26 -4.13
C GLU A 27 7.33 1.58 -5.58
N THR A 28 6.47 1.11 -6.48
CA THR A 28 6.34 1.67 -7.81
C THR A 28 5.94 3.12 -7.59
N ALA A 29 6.92 4.00 -7.69
CA ALA A 29 6.69 5.37 -8.09
C ALA A 29 5.94 5.29 -9.43
N VAL A 30 4.61 5.31 -9.36
CA VAL A 30 3.76 5.47 -10.53
C VAL A 30 4.02 6.90 -10.99
N GLU A 31 4.92 7.01 -11.96
CA GLU A 31 5.03 8.19 -12.80
C GLU A 31 3.63 8.56 -13.30
N GLY A 32 3.15 9.70 -12.80
CA GLY A 32 2.32 10.64 -13.55
C GLY A 32 1.18 10.04 -14.37
N VAL A 33 0.21 9.38 -13.74
CA VAL A 33 -1.15 9.44 -14.26
C VAL A 33 -1.67 10.84 -13.92
N THR A 34 -1.37 11.79 -14.80
CA THR A 34 -2.10 13.05 -14.92
C THR A 34 -3.51 12.73 -15.42
N SER A 35 -4.30 12.04 -14.59
CA SER A 35 -5.74 12.15 -14.69
C SER A 35 -6.01 13.60 -14.31
N SER A 36 -6.32 14.42 -15.30
CA SER A 36 -6.73 15.80 -15.12
C SER A 36 -8.10 15.80 -14.44
N LYS A 37 -8.15 15.35 -13.18
CA LYS A 37 -9.31 15.51 -12.33
C LYS A 37 -9.51 17.01 -12.13
N THR A 38 -10.74 17.43 -12.34
CA THR A 38 -11.16 18.80 -12.11
C THR A 38 -11.03 19.14 -10.62
N ALA A 39 -10.91 20.43 -10.30
CA ALA A 39 -10.85 20.88 -8.91
C ALA A 39 -12.07 20.41 -8.08
N ALA A 40 -13.23 20.24 -8.72
CA ALA A 40 -14.45 19.72 -8.11
C ALA A 40 -14.32 18.23 -7.71
N GLU A 41 -13.67 17.41 -8.53
CA GLU A 41 -13.43 15.99 -8.22
C GLU A 41 -12.38 15.78 -7.12
N CYS A 42 -11.56 16.81 -6.88
CA CYS A 42 -10.56 16.84 -5.81
C CYS A 42 -11.03 17.64 -4.59
N GLU A 43 -12.32 17.96 -4.50
CA GLU A 43 -12.88 18.59 -3.31
C GLU A 43 -12.86 17.62 -2.12
N ILE A 44 -12.10 17.98 -1.09
CA ILE A 44 -12.01 17.18 0.13
C ILE A 44 -13.33 17.30 0.91
N PRO A 45 -14.04 16.19 1.16
CA PRO A 45 -15.32 16.20 1.84
C PRO A 45 -15.16 16.51 3.34
N ALA A 46 -16.24 16.97 3.97
CA ALA A 46 -16.24 17.37 5.38
C ALA A 46 -15.75 16.26 6.33
N TYR A 47 -16.14 15.00 6.09
CA TYR A 47 -15.71 13.89 6.95
C TYR A 47 -14.19 13.70 6.93
N ALA A 48 -13.54 13.88 5.78
CA ALA A 48 -12.09 13.71 5.66
C ALA A 48 -11.34 14.82 6.41
N LYS A 49 -11.90 16.03 6.45
CA LYS A 49 -11.38 17.16 7.25
C LYS A 49 -11.53 16.90 8.75
N VAL A 50 -12.69 16.42 9.19
CA VAL A 50 -12.98 16.20 10.63
C VAL A 50 -12.04 15.15 11.24
N ILE A 51 -11.68 14.11 10.49
CA ILE A 51 -10.82 13.03 10.97
C ILE A 51 -9.32 13.24 10.66
N GLY A 52 -8.94 14.37 10.06
CA GLY A 52 -7.55 14.66 9.69
C GLY A 52 -6.98 13.73 8.61
N HIS A 53 -7.81 13.27 7.68
CA HIS A 53 -7.46 12.34 6.60
C HIS A 53 -7.46 13.01 5.21
N GLU A 54 -7.25 14.32 5.11
CA GLU A 54 -7.28 15.04 3.83
C GLU A 54 -6.25 14.47 2.83
N ASP A 55 -5.01 14.26 3.29
CA ASP A 55 -3.94 13.78 2.41
C ASP A 55 -4.17 12.32 1.99
N LYS A 56 -4.76 11.50 2.87
CA LYS A 56 -5.17 10.11 2.55
C LYS A 56 -6.30 10.09 1.53
N TRP A 57 -7.26 11.00 1.67
CA TRP A 57 -8.35 11.16 0.71
C TRP A 57 -7.79 11.51 -0.67
N LEU A 58 -6.87 12.47 -0.76
CA LEU A 58 -6.25 12.88 -2.03
C LEU A 58 -5.51 11.71 -2.69
N LEU A 59 -4.72 10.96 -1.91
CA LEU A 59 -3.97 9.79 -2.39
C LEU A 59 -4.90 8.72 -2.98
N HIS A 60 -5.97 8.36 -2.28
CA HIS A 60 -6.91 7.34 -2.76
C HIS A 60 -7.75 7.78 -3.95
N ASN A 61 -7.89 9.10 -4.16
CA ASN A 61 -8.65 9.67 -5.27
C ASN A 61 -7.79 10.09 -6.45
N ASN A 62 -6.48 9.77 -6.48
CA ASN A 62 -5.55 10.22 -7.52
C ASN A 62 -5.58 11.75 -7.71
N CYS A 63 -5.73 12.48 -6.61
CA CYS A 63 -5.72 13.93 -6.59
C CYS A 63 -4.33 14.46 -6.17
N PRO A 64 -3.93 15.64 -6.65
CA PRO A 64 -2.65 16.22 -6.28
C PRO A 64 -2.57 16.48 -4.77
N PRO A 65 -1.40 16.28 -4.13
CA PRO A 65 -1.22 16.52 -2.71
C PRO A 65 -1.35 18.01 -2.38
N ARG A 66 -1.75 18.32 -1.14
CA ARG A 66 -1.78 19.72 -0.66
C ARG A 66 -0.36 20.28 -0.61
N THR A 67 -0.17 21.50 -1.09
CA THR A 67 1.04 22.27 -0.80
C THR A 67 1.08 22.59 0.69
N LYS A 68 2.19 22.25 1.35
CA LYS A 68 2.41 22.54 2.79
C LYS A 68 2.66 24.02 3.04
#